data_AF-A0A941UXB6-F1
#
_entry.id   AF-A0A941UXB6-F1
#
_cell.length_a   1.000
_cell.length_b   1.000
_cell.length_c   1.000
_cell.angle_alpha   90.00
_cell.angle_beta   90.00
_cell.angle_gamma   90.00
#
_symmetry.space_group_name_H-M   'P 1'
#
loop_
_entity.id
_entity.type
_entity.pdbx_description
1 polymer ?
#
loop_
_entity_poly.entity_id
_entity_poly.type
_entity_poly.pdbx_seq_one_letter_code
_entity_poly.pdbx_strand_id
1 'polypeptide(L)'
;WRPRRPVDWLLCDMAAQPARIAVLVADWLARGQARHALFNLKLPMKKRLEEVDRCRGLIEQRLHAAGQRAILRIKQLYHDREEVTVCMLRD
;
A
#
# COMPACT_ATOMS: atom_id res chain seq x y z
N TRP A 1 -14.99 -3.15 -7.67
CA TRP A 1 -15.81 -2.25 -6.82
C TRP A 1 -15.02 -0.99 -6.49
N ARG A 2 -15.69 0.17 -6.40
CA ARG A 2 -15.14 1.46 -5.96
C ARG A 2 -16.22 2.20 -5.14
N PRO A 3 -15.85 3.01 -4.14
CA PRO A 3 -16.82 3.71 -3.32
C PRO A 3 -17.46 4.83 -4.13
N ARG A 4 -18.74 5.15 -3.84
CA ARG A 4 -19.49 6.23 -4.53
C ARG A 4 -18.97 7.63 -4.18
N ARG A 5 -18.27 7.76 -3.05
CA ARG A 5 -17.63 8.99 -2.55
C ARG A 5 -16.26 8.63 -1.96
N PRO A 6 -15.30 9.57 -1.88
CA PRO A 6 -14.06 9.35 -1.17
C PRO A 6 -14.30 8.87 0.27
N VAL A 7 -13.47 7.95 0.75
CA VAL A 7 -13.48 7.47 2.14
C VAL A 7 -12.25 7.97 2.88
N ASP A 8 -12.33 8.10 4.21
CA ASP A 8 -11.17 8.48 5.00
C ASP A 8 -10.12 7.36 5.03
N TRP A 9 -10.56 6.11 5.21
CA TRP A 9 -9.66 4.97 5.36
C TRP A 9 -9.99 3.84 4.39
N LEU A 10 -8.95 3.32 3.76
CA LEU A 10 -8.96 2.05 3.05
C LEU A 10 -8.14 1.01 3.82
N LEU A 11 -8.75 -0.10 4.19
CA LEU A 11 -8.07 -1.26 4.78
C LEU A 11 -8.04 -2.41 3.78
N CYS A 12 -6.92 -3.11 3.67
CA CYS A 12 -6.78 -4.22 2.73
C CYS A 12 -5.84 -5.32 3.25
N ASP A 13 -6.40 -6.50 3.56
CA ASP A 13 -5.66 -7.72 3.84
C ASP A 13 -6.07 -8.81 2.86
N MET A 14 -5.54 -8.72 1.63
CA MET A 14 -5.80 -9.70 0.58
C MET A 14 -4.59 -10.60 0.37
N ALA A 15 -4.81 -11.91 0.34
CA ALA A 15 -3.81 -12.89 -0.07
C ALA A 15 -3.62 -12.86 -1.60
N ALA A 16 -2.84 -11.89 -2.08
CA ALA A 16 -2.50 -11.75 -3.49
C ALA A 16 -1.04 -11.27 -3.65
N GLN A 17 -0.56 -11.26 -4.89
CA GLN A 17 0.80 -10.81 -5.19
C GLN A 17 1.06 -9.39 -4.64
N PRO A 18 2.16 -9.15 -3.90
CA PRO A 18 2.41 -7.88 -3.21
C PRO A 18 2.38 -6.66 -4.13
N ALA A 19 3.06 -6.72 -5.28
CA ALA A 19 3.04 -5.60 -6.22
C ALA A 19 1.65 -5.28 -6.75
N ARG A 20 0.77 -6.28 -6.91
CA ARG A 20 -0.60 -6.04 -7.34
C ARG A 20 -1.37 -5.28 -6.26
N ILE A 21 -1.18 -5.63 -4.99
CA ILE A 21 -1.78 -4.92 -3.85
C ILE A 21 -1.19 -3.51 -3.71
N ALA A 22 0.13 -3.37 -3.78
CA ALA A 22 0.83 -2.09 -3.70
C ALA A 22 0.30 -1.10 -4.75
N VAL A 23 0.21 -1.52 -6.02
CA VAL A 23 -0.35 -0.69 -7.10
C VAL A 23 -1.83 -0.40 -6.87
N LEU A 24 -2.61 -1.43 -6.51
CA LEU A 24 -4.04 -1.27 -6.29
C LEU A 24 -4.35 -0.23 -5.21
N VAL A 25 -3.70 -0.31 -4.05
CA VAL A 25 -3.96 0.62 -2.94
C VAL A 25 -3.39 2.01 -3.26
N ALA A 26 -2.22 2.10 -3.88
CA ALA A 26 -1.67 3.38 -4.32
C ALA A 26 -2.60 4.09 -5.32
N ASP A 27 -3.22 3.37 -6.25
CA ASP A 27 -4.19 3.92 -7.20
C ASP A 27 -5.43 4.51 -6.51
N TRP A 28 -5.86 3.98 -5.37
CA TRP A 28 -6.97 4.56 -4.60
C TRP A 28 -6.61 5.92 -4.03
N LEU A 29 -5.40 6.06 -3.48
CA LEU A 29 -4.92 7.35 -2.97
C LEU A 29 -4.65 8.33 -4.12
N ALA A 30 -4.01 7.86 -5.20
CA ALA A 30 -3.71 8.65 -6.40
C ALA A 30 -4.99 9.27 -7.01
N ARG A 31 -6.10 8.51 -7.03
CA ARG A 31 -7.40 8.95 -7.55
C ARG A 31 -8.25 9.70 -6.54
N GLY A 32 -7.77 9.92 -5.31
CA GLY A 32 -8.54 10.56 -4.24
C GLY A 32 -9.76 9.75 -3.78
N GLN A 33 -9.75 8.43 -3.99
CA GLN A 33 -10.83 7.53 -3.55
C GLN A 33 -10.72 7.17 -2.07
N ALA A 34 -9.51 7.25 -1.51
CA ALA A 34 -9.26 7.17 -0.09
C ALA A 34 -8.25 8.24 0.35
N ARG A 35 -8.39 8.77 1.57
CA ARG A 35 -7.43 9.71 2.17
C ARG A 35 -6.21 8.99 2.76
N HIS A 36 -6.46 7.94 3.54
CA HIS A 36 -5.45 7.11 4.18
C HIS A 36 -5.61 5.64 3.79
N ALA A 37 -4.55 4.85 3.93
CA ALA A 37 -4.65 3.40 3.80
C ALA A 37 -3.74 2.65 4.77
N LEU A 38 -4.21 1.49 5.20
CA LEU A 38 -3.43 0.49 5.95
C LEU A 38 -3.65 -0.88 5.32
N PHE A 39 -2.59 -1.56 4.91
CA PHE A 39 -2.72 -2.81 4.17
C PHE A 39 -1.52 -3.73 4.34
N ASN A 40 -1.75 -5.01 4.11
CA ASN A 40 -0.74 -6.05 4.21
C ASN A 40 -0.13 -6.38 2.85
N LEU A 41 1.18 -6.63 2.83
CA LEU A 41 1.91 -7.18 1.69
C LEU A 41 2.48 -8.55 2.09
N LYS A 42 1.96 -9.63 1.49
CA LYS A 42 2.38 -11.01 1.76
C LYS A 42 3.71 -11.32 1.06
N LEU A 43 4.79 -11.45 1.82
CA LEU A 43 6.14 -11.55 1.27
C LEU A 43 6.44 -12.93 0.66
N PRO A 44 7.26 -13.00 -0.39
CA PRO A 44 7.77 -14.26 -0.92
C PRO A 44 8.74 -14.92 0.07
N MET A 45 8.95 -16.24 -0.09
CA MET A 45 9.88 -16.99 0.75
C MET A 45 11.34 -16.50 0.66
N LYS A 46 11.76 -15.98 -0.51
CA LYS A 46 13.11 -15.49 -0.77
C LYS A 46 13.05 -14.01 -1.15
N LYS A 47 14.15 -13.28 -0.93
CA LYS A 47 14.29 -11.87 -1.37
C LYS A 47 13.21 -10.93 -0.79
N ARG A 48 12.85 -11.15 0.47
CA ARG A 48 11.81 -10.40 1.18
C ARG A 48 12.03 -8.90 1.16
N LEU A 49 13.25 -8.45 1.47
CA LEU A 49 13.61 -7.03 1.46
C LEU A 49 13.51 -6.42 0.06
N GLU A 50 14.04 -7.12 -0.97
CA GLU A 50 13.92 -6.67 -2.37
C GLU A 50 12.46 -6.50 -2.80
N GLU A 51 11.56 -7.39 -2.38
CA GLU A 51 10.13 -7.28 -2.68
C GLU A 51 9.47 -6.09 -1.95
N VAL A 52 9.86 -5.82 -0.69
CA VAL A 52 9.40 -4.64 0.05
C VAL A 52 9.84 -3.36 -0.66
N ASP A 53 11.10 -3.27 -1.06
CA ASP A 53 11.65 -2.10 -1.76
C ASP A 53 11.00 -1.91 -3.13
N ARG A 54 10.76 -3.00 -3.85
CA ARG A 54 10.02 -2.98 -5.12
C ARG A 54 8.61 -2.43 -4.92
N CYS A 55 7.88 -2.89 -3.91
CA CYS A 55 6.54 -2.41 -3.60
C CYS A 55 6.53 -0.94 -3.17
N ARG A 56 7.50 -0.52 -2.35
CA ARG A 56 7.70 0.88 -1.98
C ARG A 56 7.87 1.76 -3.22
N GLY A 57 8.79 1.39 -4.12
CA GLY A 57 9.04 2.14 -5.34
C GLY A 57 7.81 2.24 -6.25
N LEU A 58 7.02 1.17 -6.37
CA LEU A 58 5.75 1.20 -7.12
C LEU A 58 4.74 2.17 -6.51
N ILE A 59 4.60 2.19 -5.18
CA ILE A 59 3.70 3.11 -4.47
C ILE A 59 4.15 4.55 -4.69
N GLU A 60 5.42 4.85 -4.43
CA GLU A 60 5.99 6.19 -4.58
C GLU A 60 5.86 6.70 -6.01
N GLN A 61 6.16 5.87 -7.01
CA GLN A 61 5.99 6.22 -8.42
C GLN A 61 4.54 6.58 -8.76
N ARG A 62 3.55 5.81 -8.27
CA ARG A 62 2.13 6.05 -8.53
C ARG A 62 1.63 7.35 -7.88
N LEU A 63 2.02 7.59 -6.63
CA LEU A 63 1.65 8.81 -5.91
C LEU A 63 2.31 10.03 -6.54
N HIS A 64 3.59 9.96 -6.88
CA HIS A 64 4.33 11.03 -7.55
C HIS A 64 3.71 11.39 -8.90
N ALA A 65 3.39 10.39 -9.73
CA ALA A 65 2.75 10.62 -11.03
C ALA A 65 1.38 11.31 -10.93
N ALA A 66 0.67 11.13 -9.82
CA ALA A 66 -0.61 11.77 -9.54
C ALA A 66 -0.49 13.11 -8.77
N GLY A 67 0.74 13.57 -8.51
CA GLY A 67 1.01 14.77 -7.70
C GLY A 67 0.55 14.64 -6.24
N GLN A 68 0.35 13.41 -5.75
CA GLN A 68 -0.11 13.17 -4.39
C GLN A 68 1.07 12.99 -3.44
N ARG A 69 1.01 13.70 -2.30
CA ARG A 69 1.96 13.54 -1.20
C ARG A 69 1.32 12.70 -0.09
N ALA A 70 2.03 11.66 0.34
CA ALA A 70 1.65 10.83 1.47
C ALA A 70 2.89 10.40 2.24
N ILE A 71 2.76 10.30 3.56
CA ILE A 71 3.75 9.68 4.44
C ILE A 71 3.60 8.16 4.30
N LEU A 72 4.62 7.51 3.75
CA LEU A 72 4.69 6.05 3.63
C LEU A 72 5.50 5.45 4.79
N ARG A 73 4.90 4.49 5.50
CA ARG A 73 5.56 3.69 6.54
C ARG A 73 5.31 2.22 6.26
N ILE A 74 6.36 1.41 6.37
CA ILE A 74 6.30 -0.03 6.15
C ILE A 74 7.02 -0.69 7.33
N LYS A 75 6.34 -1.60 8.01
CA LYS A 75 6.91 -2.32 9.15
C LYS A 75 6.34 -3.73 9.22
N GLN A 76 7.20 -4.70 9.54
CA GLN A 76 6.77 -6.01 10.00
C GLN A 76 6.33 -5.86 11.46
N LEU A 77 5.02 -5.90 11.71
CA LEU A 77 4.47 -5.79 13.06
C LEU A 77 4.63 -7.11 13.83
N TYR A 78 4.37 -7.08 15.14
CA TYR A 78 4.51 -8.25 16.00
C TYR A 78 3.67 -9.45 15.53
N HIS A 79 2.48 -9.19 14.98
CA HIS A 79 1.59 -10.23 14.46
C HIS A 79 1.81 -10.58 12.98
N ASP A 80 2.69 -9.85 12.29
CA ASP A 80 3.00 -10.12 10.89
C ASP A 80 3.97 -11.32 10.81
N ARG A 81 3.54 -12.41 10.16
CA ARG A 81 4.41 -13.56 9.88
C ARG A 81 5.25 -13.28 8.63
N GLU A 82 4.92 -13.87 7.50
CA GLU A 82 5.60 -13.64 6.22
C GLU A 82 4.96 -12.47 5.47
N GLU A 83 4.83 -11.34 6.15
CA GLU A 83 4.18 -10.15 5.60
C GLU A 83 4.69 -8.87 6.26
N VAL A 84 4.32 -7.73 5.70
CA VAL A 84 4.51 -6.42 6.31
C VAL A 84 3.23 -5.62 6.24
N THR A 85 3.01 -4.79 7.26
CA THR A 85 1.96 -3.78 7.27
C THR A 85 2.49 -2.47 6.69
N VAL A 86 1.75 -1.93 5.72
CA VAL A 86 2.01 -0.64 5.07
C VAL A 86 0.97 0.37 5.49
N CYS A 87 1.42 1.55 5.93
CA CYS A 87 0.58 2.69 6.28
C CYS A 87 0.90 3.86 5.34
N MET A 88 -0.14 4.44 4.75
CA MET A 88 -0.08 5.67 3.94
C MET A 88 -0.98 6.73 4.56
N LEU A 89 -0.37 7.84 5.00
CA LEU A 89 -1.08 8.96 5.61
C LEU A 89 -0.98 10.20 4.72
N ARG A 90 -2.11 10.82 4.36
CA ARG A 90 -2.16 12.09 3.65
C ARG A 90 -2.68 13.17 4.58
N ASP A 91 -2.04 14.34 4.58
CA ASP A 91 -2.52 15.52 5.29
C ASP A 91 -3.86 16.02 4.73
#